data_AF-A0A2V5ZTP5-F1
#
_entry.id   AF-A0A2V5ZTP5-F1
#
_cell.length_a   1.000
_cell.length_b   1.000
_cell.length_c   1.000
_cell.angle_alpha   90.00
_cell.angle_beta   90.00
_cell.angle_gamma   90.00
#
_symmetry.space_group_name_H-M   'P 1'
#
loop_
_entity.id
_entity.type
_entity.pdbx_description
1 polymer ?
#
loop_
_entity_poly.entity_id
_entity_poly.type
_entity_poly.pdbx_seq_one_letter_code
_entity_poly.pdbx_strand_id
1 'polypeptide(L)'
;QHPVIIHFPIALFIASVFFEIMATWRKQPVLATVAYYNLLGAALTIPFAIGTGLGAWHWQLEGAAIKGNLRLHMICALTSALLILFLTWMRSRLRTKGDSPRASYFAVTALGLMMITLTGHLGGILSGVETP
;
A
#
# COMPACT_ATOMS: atom_id res chain seq x y z
N GLN A 1 -0.87 19.57 10.14
CA GLN A 1 -0.49 18.28 10.76
C GLN A 1 -0.63 17.20 9.70
N HIS A 2 0.48 16.64 9.21
CA HIS A 2 0.43 15.51 8.25
C HIS A 2 -0.32 14.37 8.94
N PRO A 3 -1.48 13.91 8.43
CA PRO A 3 -2.21 12.86 9.12
C PRO A 3 -1.36 11.59 9.11
N VAL A 4 -0.87 11.20 10.30
CA VAL A 4 -0.06 9.98 10.50
C VAL A 4 -0.81 8.73 10.02
N ILE A 5 -2.15 8.79 10.00
CA ILE A 5 -3.05 7.70 9.61
C ILE A 5 -2.94 7.34 8.11
N ILE A 6 -2.55 8.25 7.22
CA ILE A 6 -2.49 7.97 5.77
C ILE A 6 -1.32 7.04 5.40
N HIS A 7 -0.26 7.02 6.21
CA HIS A 7 0.95 6.21 5.97
C HIS A 7 0.82 4.79 6.52
N PHE A 8 -0.22 4.52 7.30
CA PHE A 8 -0.39 3.25 8.00
C PHE A 8 -0.55 2.04 7.07
N PRO A 9 -1.36 2.09 5.98
CA PRO A 9 -1.43 0.99 5.02
C PRO A 9 -0.10 0.73 4.30
N ILE A 10 0.66 1.79 4.03
CA ILE A 10 1.96 1.70 3.35
C ILE A 10 2.97 0.98 4.24
N ALA A 11 3.10 1.39 5.50
CA ALA A 11 4.01 0.78 6.46
C ALA A 11 3.68 -0.70 6.68
N LEU A 12 2.40 -1.01 6.88
CA LEU A 12 1.92 -2.39 7.04
C LEU A 12 2.17 -3.23 5.79
N PHE A 13 1.96 -2.68 4.59
CA PHE A 13 2.26 -3.39 3.35
C PHE A 13 3.76 -3.66 3.21
N ILE A 14 4.64 -2.67 3.43
CA ILE A 14 6.09 -2.85 3.37
C ILE A 14 6.56 -3.89 4.39
N ALA A 15 6.07 -3.82 5.63
CA ALA A 15 6.34 -4.80 6.67
C ALA A 15 5.90 -6.21 6.23
N SER A 16 4.71 -6.33 5.63
CA SER A 16 4.24 -7.58 5.06
C SER A 16 5.22 -8.16 4.04
N VAL A 17 5.68 -7.35 3.08
CA VAL A 17 6.64 -7.81 2.07
C VAL A 17 7.94 -8.29 2.71
N PHE A 18 8.48 -7.52 3.65
CA PHE A 18 9.70 -7.89 4.38
C PHE A 18 9.55 -9.25 5.09
N PHE A 19 8.45 -9.43 5.83
CA PHE A 19 8.21 -10.68 6.54
C PHE A 19 7.92 -11.85 5.60
N GLU A 20 7.29 -11.64 4.43
CA GLU A 20 7.06 -12.71 3.45
C GLU A 20 8.37 -13.18 2.81
N ILE A 21 9.28 -12.25 2.48
CA ILE A 21 10.62 -12.59 2.00
C ILE A 21 11.39 -13.36 3.07
N MET A 22 11.36 -12.88 4.32
CA MET A 22 12.04 -13.55 5.43
C MET A 22 11.44 -14.94 5.71
N ALA A 23 10.11 -15.09 5.63
CA ALA A 23 9.43 -16.37 5.80
C ALA A 23 9.87 -17.38 4.73
N THR A 24 10.01 -16.93 3.49
CA THR A 24 10.45 -17.76 2.36
C THR A 24 11.91 -18.16 2.49
N TRP A 25 12.79 -17.22 2.88
CA TRP A 25 14.22 -17.47 3.05
C TRP A 25 14.53 -18.34 4.28
N ARG A 26 13.90 -18.06 5.43
CA ARG A 26 14.13 -18.78 6.70
C ARG A 26 13.25 -20.02 6.85
N LYS A 27 12.29 -20.24 5.95
CA LYS A 27 11.30 -21.33 6.01
C LYS A 27 10.53 -21.37 7.34
N GLN A 28 10.25 -20.21 7.93
CA GLN A 28 9.59 -20.09 9.23
C GLN A 28 8.10 -19.72 9.08
N PRO A 29 7.16 -20.59 9.52
CA PRO A 29 5.72 -20.37 9.32
C PRO A 29 5.16 -19.20 10.15
N VAL A 30 5.79 -18.87 11.28
CA VAL A 30 5.40 -17.71 12.09
C VAL A 30 5.59 -16.40 11.31
N LEU A 31 6.68 -16.28 10.54
CA LEU A 31 6.95 -15.08 9.74
C LEU A 31 5.93 -14.93 8.60
N ALA A 32 5.52 -16.03 7.97
CA ALA A 32 4.45 -16.01 6.97
C ALA A 32 3.10 -15.57 7.59
N THR A 33 2.88 -15.92 8.86
CA THR A 33 1.70 -15.49 9.59
C THR A 33 1.72 -13.99 9.88
N VAL A 34 2.86 -13.47 10.34
CA VAL A 34 3.08 -12.03 10.54
C VAL A 34 2.94 -11.26 9.23
N ALA A 35 3.52 -11.76 8.13
CA ALA A 35 3.39 -11.17 6.81
C ALA A 35 1.93 -11.02 6.39
N TYR A 36 1.13 -12.07 6.55
CA TYR A 36 -0.28 -12.06 6.21
C TYR A 36 -1.10 -11.08 7.06
N TYR A 37 -0.91 -11.03 8.38
CA TYR A 37 -1.68 -10.11 9.22
C TYR A 37 -1.31 -8.65 8.98
N ASN A 38 -0.05 -8.36 8.64
CA ASN A 38 0.35 -7.04 8.17
C ASN A 38 -0.35 -6.69 6.85
N LEU A 39 -0.40 -7.62 5.88
CA LEU A 39 -1.11 -7.40 4.61
C LEU A 39 -2.60 -7.15 4.82
N LEU A 40 -3.23 -7.95 5.68
CA LEU A 40 -4.62 -7.79 6.04
C LEU A 40 -4.88 -6.46 6.74
N GLY A 41 -4.02 -6.07 7.68
CA GLY A 41 -4.09 -4.77 8.33
C GLY A 41 -3.95 -3.61 7.34
N ALA A 42 -3.05 -3.72 6.36
CA ALA A 42 -2.94 -2.76 5.28
C ALA A 42 -4.26 -2.66 4.49
N ALA A 43 -4.85 -3.79 4.10
CA ALA A 43 -6.13 -3.81 3.39
C ALA A 43 -7.28 -3.18 4.20
N LEU A 44 -7.38 -3.48 5.50
CA LEU A 44 -8.43 -2.95 6.38
C LEU A 44 -8.31 -1.45 6.63
N THR A 45 -7.11 -0.88 6.47
CA THR A 45 -6.85 0.55 6.71
C THR A 45 -6.96 1.40 5.44
N ILE A 46 -7.13 0.78 4.26
CA ILE A 46 -7.37 1.48 2.98
C ILE A 46 -8.55 2.47 3.04
N PRO A 47 -9.75 2.10 3.56
CA PRO A 47 -10.87 3.04 3.60
C PRO A 47 -10.56 4.31 4.39
N PHE A 48 -9.81 4.19 5.49
CA PHE A 48 -9.36 5.32 6.28
C PHE A 48 -8.36 6.19 5.52
N ALA A 49 -7.41 5.58 4.81
CA ALA A 49 -6.45 6.32 3.97
C ALA A 49 -7.13 7.06 2.82
N ILE A 50 -8.13 6.44 2.16
CA ILE A 50 -8.94 7.10 1.13
C ILE A 50 -9.72 8.27 1.72
N GLY A 51 -10.44 8.06 2.83
CA GLY A 51 -11.24 9.12 3.45
C GLY A 51 -10.40 10.32 3.89
N THR A 52 -9.25 10.06 4.51
CA THR A 52 -8.31 11.12 4.92
C THR A 52 -7.64 11.81 3.73
N GLY A 53 -7.30 11.08 2.66
CA GLY A 53 -6.75 11.64 1.43
C GLY A 53 -7.75 12.54 0.69
N LEU A 54 -9.01 12.11 0.57
CA LEU A 54 -10.09 12.94 -0.02
C LEU A 54 -10.38 14.18 0.84
N GLY A 55 -10.36 14.04 2.16
CA GLY A 55 -10.47 15.17 3.07
C GLY A 55 -9.32 16.17 2.89
N ALA A 56 -8.08 15.70 2.79
CA ALA A 56 -6.94 16.56 2.53
C ALA A 56 -7.09 17.30 1.18
N TRP A 57 -7.56 16.61 0.13
CA TRP A 57 -7.84 17.26 -1.15
C TRP A 57 -8.93 18.34 -1.03
N HIS A 58 -10.03 18.06 -0.33
CA HIS A 58 -11.14 19.01 -0.21
C HIS A 58 -10.79 20.24 0.64
N TRP A 59 -10.17 20.05 1.81
CA TRP A 59 -9.92 21.12 2.78
C TRP A 59 -8.53 21.76 2.67
N GLN A 60 -7.48 20.99 2.38
CA GLN A 60 -6.09 21.53 2.35
C GLN A 60 -5.69 22.01 0.96
N LEU A 61 -6.18 21.34 -0.09
CA LEU A 61 -5.98 21.75 -1.47
C LEU A 61 -7.17 22.54 -2.03
N GLU A 62 -8.12 22.94 -1.16
CA GLU A 62 -9.32 23.72 -1.53
C GLU A 62 -10.14 23.10 -2.67
N GLY A 63 -10.09 21.76 -2.82
CA GLY A 63 -10.73 21.07 -3.94
C GLY A 63 -10.11 21.40 -5.30
N ALA A 64 -8.80 21.69 -5.34
CA ALA A 64 -8.06 21.99 -6.55
C ALA A 64 -8.36 21.00 -7.69
N ALA A 65 -8.45 21.53 -8.91
CA ALA A 65 -8.74 20.72 -10.09
C ALA A 65 -7.77 19.53 -10.20
N ILE A 66 -8.31 18.33 -10.43
CA ILE A 66 -7.54 17.08 -10.52
C ILE A 66 -6.79 17.04 -11.85
N LYS A 67 -5.58 17.61 -11.87
CA LYS A 67 -4.69 17.67 -13.05
C LYS A 67 -3.23 17.44 -12.65
N GLY A 68 -2.38 17.14 -13.65
CA GLY A 68 -0.94 16.94 -13.46
C GLY A 68 -0.61 15.94 -12.36
N ASN A 69 0.28 16.34 -11.44
CA ASN A 69 0.77 15.50 -10.34
C ASN A 69 -0.35 15.05 -9.38
N LEU A 70 -1.39 15.87 -9.16
CA LEU A 70 -2.53 15.49 -8.31
C LEU A 70 -3.32 14.33 -8.91
N ARG A 71 -3.56 14.38 -10.22
CA ARG A 71 -4.23 13.28 -10.94
C ARG A 71 -3.38 12.00 -10.89
N LEU A 72 -2.07 12.11 -11.14
CA LEU A 72 -1.16 10.97 -11.07
C LEU A 72 -1.12 10.37 -9.67
N HIS A 73 -1.05 11.20 -8.63
CA HIS A 73 -1.08 10.75 -7.24
C HIS A 73 -2.35 9.95 -6.94
N MET A 74 -3.53 10.46 -7.33
CA MET A 74 -4.79 9.76 -7.13
C MET A 74 -4.87 8.42 -7.87
N ILE A 75 -4.39 8.36 -9.12
CA ILE A 75 -4.33 7.12 -9.90
C ILE A 75 -3.41 6.11 -9.21
N CYS A 76 -2.18 6.51 -8.87
CA CYS A 76 -1.22 5.64 -8.18
C CYS A 76 -1.74 5.17 -6.82
N ALA A 77 -2.40 6.03 -6.05
CA ALA A 77 -3.00 5.69 -4.77
C ALA A 77 -4.11 4.64 -4.93
N LEU A 78 -5.01 4.82 -5.90
CA LEU A 78 -6.09 3.88 -6.17
C LEU A 78 -5.54 2.53 -6.70
N THR A 79 -4.57 2.57 -7.61
CA THR A 79 -3.90 1.35 -8.10
C THR A 79 -3.20 0.61 -6.97
N SER A 80 -2.51 1.32 -6.07
CA SER A 80 -1.88 0.72 -4.88
C SER A 80 -2.91 0.04 -3.98
N ALA A 81 -4.04 0.70 -3.70
CA ALA A 81 -5.12 0.13 -2.90
C ALA A 81 -5.69 -1.15 -3.53
N LEU A 82 -5.96 -1.14 -4.84
CA LEU A 82 -6.44 -2.32 -5.57
C LEU A 82 -5.43 -3.47 -5.54
N LEU A 83 -4.13 -3.18 -5.70
CA LEU A 83 -3.07 -4.18 -5.62
C LEU A 83 -2.97 -4.79 -4.22
N ILE A 84 -3.07 -3.99 -3.16
CA ILE A 84 -3.08 -4.50 -1.77
C ILE A 84 -4.29 -5.41 -1.54
N LEU A 85 -5.49 -5.01 -1.98
CA LEU A 85 -6.69 -5.84 -1.85
C LEU A 85 -6.56 -7.15 -2.62
N PHE A 86 -6.04 -7.07 -3.85
CA PHE A 86 -5.80 -8.24 -4.69
C PHE A 86 -4.76 -9.19 -4.10
N LEU A 87 -3.65 -8.66 -3.58
CA LEU A 87 -2.61 -9.44 -2.89
C LEU A 87 -3.17 -10.09 -1.62
N THR A 88 -3.98 -9.36 -0.85
CA THR A 88 -4.67 -9.91 0.33
C THR A 88 -5.55 -11.08 -0.08
N TRP A 89 -6.35 -10.92 -1.13
CA TRP A 89 -7.18 -12.00 -1.66
C TRP A 89 -6.35 -13.21 -2.13
N MET A 90 -5.29 -12.99 -2.91
CA MET A 90 -4.37 -14.05 -3.34
C MET A 90 -3.79 -14.80 -2.14
N ARG A 91 -3.29 -14.06 -1.13
CA ARG A 91 -2.64 -14.63 0.04
C ARG A 91 -3.64 -15.40 0.91
N SER A 92 -4.84 -14.89 1.10
CA SER A 92 -5.94 -15.60 1.78
C SER A 92 -6.25 -16.94 1.10
N ARG A 93 -6.35 -16.95 -0.24
CA ARG A 93 -6.59 -18.19 -1.01
C ARG A 93 -5.44 -19.19 -0.87
N LEU A 94 -4.20 -18.73 -0.92
CA LEU A 94 -3.02 -19.57 -0.69
C LEU A 94 -3.01 -20.17 0.72
N ARG A 95 -3.31 -19.36 1.75
CA ARG A 95 -3.40 -19.83 3.14
C ARG A 95 -4.49 -20.89 3.32
N THR A 96 -5.67 -20.70 2.74
CA THR A 96 -6.75 -21.70 2.83
C THR A 96 -6.39 -23.04 2.18
N LYS A 97 -5.48 -23.03 1.21
CA LYS A 97 -4.98 -24.24 0.52
C LYS A 97 -3.71 -24.83 1.14
N GLY A 98 -3.07 -24.12 2.08
CA GLY A 98 -1.75 -24.49 2.61
C GLY A 98 -0.61 -24.26 1.62
N ASP A 99 -0.83 -23.51 0.54
CA ASP A 99 0.14 -23.30 -0.53
C ASP A 99 1.12 -22.16 -0.21
N SER A 100 2.37 -22.31 -0.66
CA SER A 100 3.36 -21.25 -0.64
C SER A 100 3.14 -20.23 -1.78
N PRO A 101 3.48 -18.95 -1.59
CA PRO A 101 3.42 -17.95 -2.65
C PRO A 101 4.27 -18.35 -3.88
N ARG A 102 3.70 -18.15 -5.08
CA ARG A 102 4.38 -18.41 -6.36
C ARG A 102 5.10 -17.15 -6.85
N ALA A 103 5.94 -17.28 -7.87
CA ALA A 103 6.63 -16.14 -8.50
C ALA A 103 5.66 -15.03 -8.95
N SER A 104 4.44 -15.38 -9.39
CA SER A 104 3.41 -14.40 -9.75
C SER A 104 2.97 -13.52 -8.57
N TYR A 105 2.90 -14.07 -7.35
CA TYR A 105 2.60 -13.29 -6.15
C TYR A 105 3.69 -12.26 -5.86
N PHE A 106 4.97 -12.66 -5.99
CA PHE A 106 6.09 -11.75 -5.81
C PHE A 106 6.16 -10.68 -6.91
N ALA A 107 5.83 -11.01 -8.15
CA ALA A 107 5.75 -10.04 -9.25
C ALA A 107 4.68 -8.96 -8.99
N VAL A 108 3.48 -9.37 -8.54
CA VAL A 108 2.41 -8.43 -8.17
C VAL A 108 2.79 -7.63 -6.92
N THR A 109 3.48 -8.25 -5.96
CA THR A 109 4.01 -7.55 -4.77
C THR A 109 5.01 -6.47 -5.15
N ALA A 110 5.94 -6.76 -6.07
CA ALA A 110 6.92 -5.80 -6.58
C ALA A 110 6.24 -4.63 -7.32
N LEU A 111 5.22 -4.92 -8.12
CA LEU A 111 4.38 -3.89 -8.74
C LEU A 111 3.68 -3.01 -7.70
N GLY A 112 3.16 -3.62 -6.62
CA GLY A 112 2.56 -2.91 -5.49
C GLY A 112 3.55 -1.97 -4.80
N LEU A 113 4.77 -2.43 -4.52
CA LEU A 113 5.84 -1.60 -3.97
C LEU A 113 6.17 -0.42 -4.88
N MET A 114 6.33 -0.65 -6.19
CA MET A 114 6.59 0.40 -7.15
C MET A 114 5.50 1.48 -7.15
N MET A 115 4.22 1.07 -7.17
CA MET A 115 3.09 2.01 -7.14
C MET A 115 3.03 2.81 -5.84
N ILE A 116 3.34 2.20 -4.71
CA ILE A 116 3.40 2.87 -3.40
C ILE A 116 4.53 3.90 -3.36
N THR A 117 5.72 3.56 -3.86
CA THR A 117 6.84 4.50 -3.95
C THR A 117 6.48 5.70 -4.82
N LEU A 118 5.85 5.49 -5.98
CA LEU A 118 5.40 6.57 -6.85
C LEU A 118 4.32 7.43 -6.18
N THR A 119 3.37 6.80 -5.48
CA THR A 119 2.32 7.50 -4.72
C THR A 119 2.93 8.41 -3.65
N GLY A 120 3.90 7.89 -2.89
CA GLY A 120 4.61 8.63 -1.85
C GLY A 120 5.41 9.80 -2.42
N HIS A 121 6.18 9.59 -3.49
CA HIS A 121 6.93 10.64 -4.17
C HIS A 121 6.02 11.79 -4.66
N LEU A 122 4.93 11.45 -5.35
CA LEU A 122 3.95 12.46 -5.80
C LEU A 122 3.24 13.15 -4.63
N GLY A 123 2.99 12.42 -3.54
CA GLY A 123 2.42 12.98 -2.31
C GLY A 123 3.32 14.05 -1.69
N GLY A 124 4.64 13.78 -1.61
CA GLY A 124 5.65 14.73 -1.12
C GLY A 124 5.68 16.03 -1.91
N ILE A 125 5.63 15.93 -3.25
CA ILE A 125 5.54 17.09 -4.15
C ILE A 125 4.25 17.88 -3.90
N LEU A 126 3.11 17.22 -3.74
CA LEU A 126 1.81 17.88 -3.52
C LEU A 126 1.72 18.59 -2.16
N SER A 127 2.39 18.07 -1.14
CA SER A 127 2.46 18.71 0.19
C SER A 127 3.50 19.83 0.28
N GLY A 128 4.27 20.11 -0.78
CA GLY A 128 5.30 21.14 -0.78
C GLY A 128 6.54 20.80 0.05
N VAL A 129 6.80 19.52 0.32
CA VAL A 129 8.02 19.07 1.03
C VAL A 129 9.24 19.18 0.10
N GLU A 130 9.01 19.06 -1.21
CA GLU A 130 9.94 19.44 -2.27
C GLU A 130 9.60 20.89 -2.70
N THR A 131 10.22 21.88 -2.06
CA THR A 131 10.26 23.25 -2.61
C THR A 131 11.47 23.37 -3.54
N PRO A 132 11.39 24.10 -4.67
CA PRO A 132 12.54 24.35 -5.54
C PRO A 132 13.67 25.09 -4.80
#